data_AF-A0A3S3UDH9-F1
#
_entry.id   AF-A0A3S3UDH9-F1
#
_cell.length_a   1.000
_cell.length_b   1.000
_cell.length_c   1.000
_cell.angle_alpha   90.00
_cell.angle_beta   90.00
_cell.angle_gamma   90.00
#
_symmetry.space_group_name_H-M   'P 1'
#
loop_
_entity.id
_entity.type
_entity.pdbx_description
1 polymer ?
#
loop_
_entity_poly.entity_id
_entity_poly.type
_entity_poly.pdbx_seq_one_letter_code
_entity_poly.pdbx_strand_id
1 'polypeptide(L)'
;MGSASTDAMSSVIELRAHMRPDGGVERVEMLSANGPSEAGNRTAYETARRAVMRCAQNGALPADKYEQWQQIDMTFDYNAMRLR
;
A
#
# COMPACT_ATOMS: atom_id res chain seq x y z
N MET A 1 13.56 19.20 0.75
CA MET A 1 13.07 17.81 0.81
C MET A 1 12.54 17.38 2.18
N GLY A 2 12.72 18.14 3.27
CA GLY A 2 12.26 17.72 4.60
C GLY A 2 10.74 17.73 4.83
N SER A 3 9.99 18.70 4.28
CA SER A 3 8.54 18.80 4.53
C SER A 3 7.74 17.69 3.86
N ALA A 4 8.05 17.35 2.61
CA ALA A 4 7.32 16.31 1.87
C ALA A 4 7.45 14.91 2.50
N SER A 5 8.60 14.59 3.10
CA SER A 5 8.78 13.34 3.85
C SER A 5 7.97 13.33 5.14
N THR A 6 7.95 14.44 5.88
CA THR A 6 7.13 14.58 7.10
C THR A 6 5.64 14.47 6.76
N ASP A 7 5.19 15.13 5.70
CA ASP A 7 3.80 15.09 5.24
C ASP A 7 3.36 13.66 4.89
N ALA A 8 4.20 12.92 4.15
CA ALA A 8 3.96 11.52 3.81
C ALA A 8 3.85 10.64 5.07
N MET A 9 4.70 10.88 6.07
CA MET A 9 4.69 10.15 7.35
C MET A 9 3.48 10.46 8.23
N SER A 10 2.76 11.56 7.95
CA SER A 10 1.51 11.91 8.62
C SER A 10 0.26 11.53 7.83
N SER A 11 0.41 10.83 6.71
CA SER A 11 -0.69 10.45 5.83
C SER A 11 -1.26 9.07 6.22
N VAL A 12 -2.57 8.91 6.02
CA VAL A 12 -3.27 7.62 6.01
C VAL A 12 -3.75 7.37 4.59
N ILE A 13 -3.36 6.24 4.01
CA ILE A 13 -3.76 5.88 2.64
C ILE A 13 -4.39 4.50 2.63
N GLU A 14 -5.48 4.35 1.87
CA GLU A 14 -6.12 3.07 1.61
C GLU A 14 -5.85 2.66 0.17
N LEU A 15 -5.35 1.44 0.01
CA LEU A 15 -4.98 0.88 -1.28
C LEU A 15 -5.71 -0.43 -1.53
N ARG A 16 -5.99 -0.70 -2.80
CA ARG A 16 -6.41 -2.02 -3.27
C ARG A 16 -5.33 -2.61 -4.16
N ALA A 17 -4.81 -3.77 -3.75
CA ALA A 17 -3.96 -4.57 -4.61
C ALA A 17 -4.80 -5.59 -5.36
N HIS A 18 -4.63 -5.64 -6.68
CA HIS A 18 -5.14 -6.70 -7.52
C HIS A 18 -4.00 -7.68 -7.75
N MET A 19 -4.23 -8.92 -7.34
CA MET A 19 -3.25 -9.99 -7.38
C MET A 19 -3.52 -10.88 -8.58
N ARG A 20 -2.47 -11.48 -9.13
CA ARG A 20 -2.56 -12.50 -10.17
C ARG A 20 -2.55 -13.90 -9.54
N PRO A 21 -3.03 -14.94 -10.25
CA PRO A 21 -3.01 -16.31 -9.73
C PRO A 21 -1.62 -16.84 -9.37
N ASP A 22 -0.56 -16.25 -9.94
CA ASP A 22 0.84 -16.60 -9.65
C ASP A 22 1.37 -15.96 -8.35
N GLY A 23 0.53 -15.25 -7.60
CA GLY A 23 0.90 -14.53 -6.38
C GLY A 23 1.54 -13.16 -6.64
N GLY A 24 1.77 -12.80 -7.90
CA GLY A 24 2.26 -11.48 -8.29
C GLY A 24 1.18 -10.39 -8.15
N VAL A 25 1.62 -9.14 -8.10
CA VAL A 25 0.71 -7.97 -8.14
C VAL A 25 0.49 -7.58 -9.59
N GLU A 26 -0.77 -7.49 -10.01
CA GLU A 26 -1.15 -6.94 -11.31
C GLU A 26 -1.13 -5.41 -11.28
N ARG A 27 -1.81 -4.83 -10.30
CA ARG A 27 -1.97 -3.38 -10.17
C ARG A 27 -2.31 -3.00 -8.73
N VAL A 28 -1.95 -1.78 -8.36
CA VAL A 28 -2.26 -1.20 -7.04
C VAL A 28 -3.03 0.09 -7.27
N GLU A 29 -4.24 0.15 -6.76
CA GLU A 29 -5.10 1.32 -6.80
C GLU A 29 -5.05 2.06 -5.46
N MET A 30 -5.14 3.39 -5.53
CA MET A 30 -5.42 4.21 -4.36
C MET A 30 -6.93 4.35 -4.24
N LEU A 31 -7.50 3.91 -3.11
CA LEU A 31 -8.91 4.08 -2.77
C LEU A 31 -9.14 5.42 -2.08
N SER A 32 -8.27 5.76 -1.13
CA SER A 32 -8.33 7.02 -0.40
C SER A 32 -6.94 7.49 0.03
N ALA A 33 -6.78 8.79 0.21
CA ALA A 33 -5.59 9.39 0.80
C ALA A 33 -5.98 10.58 1.65
N ASN A 34 -5.56 10.55 2.91
CA ASN A 34 -5.77 11.61 3.88
C ASN A 34 -4.43 12.00 4.48
N GLY A 35 -3.92 13.16 4.07
CA GLY A 35 -2.63 13.67 4.52
C GLY A 35 -2.55 15.17 4.26
N PRO A 36 -1.57 15.85 4.88
CA PRO A 36 -1.54 17.30 4.94
C PRO A 36 -1.24 17.98 3.60
N SER A 37 -0.71 17.24 2.62
CA SER A 37 -0.45 17.75 1.28
C SER A 37 -0.58 16.66 0.22
N GLU A 38 -0.93 17.06 -1.01
CA GLU A 38 -0.98 16.15 -2.16
C GLU A 38 0.38 15.52 -2.46
N ALA A 39 1.47 16.29 -2.29
CA ALA A 39 2.83 15.79 -2.45
C ALA A 39 3.19 14.72 -1.39
N GLY A 40 2.73 14.90 -0.14
CA GLY A 40 2.84 13.90 0.92
C GLY A 40 2.07 12.63 0.57
N ASN A 41 0.81 12.77 0.15
CA ASN A 41 -0.05 11.66 -0.25
C ASN A 41 0.55 10.83 -1.39
N ARG A 42 1.10 11.50 -2.42
CA ARG A 42 1.78 10.82 -3.54
C ARG A 42 3.02 10.05 -3.08
N THR A 43 3.82 10.65 -2.21
CA THR A 43 5.02 10.00 -1.66
C THR A 43 4.66 8.79 -0.79
N ALA A 44 3.62 8.91 0.03
CA ALA A 44 3.07 7.82 0.83
C ALA A 44 2.60 6.67 -0.07
N TYR A 45 1.83 6.99 -1.13
CA TYR A 45 1.37 6.01 -2.11
C TYR A 45 2.50 5.24 -2.78
N GLU A 46 3.52 5.94 -3.27
CA GLU A 46 4.66 5.30 -3.92
C GLU A 46 5.43 4.38 -2.97
N THR A 47 5.48 4.74 -1.69
CA THR A 47 6.13 3.96 -0.64
C THR A 47 5.33 2.70 -0.34
N ALA A 48 4.02 2.82 -0.11
CA ALA A 48 3.14 1.69 0.15
C ALA A 48 3.03 0.76 -1.06
N ARG A 49 2.91 1.29 -2.28
CA ARG A 49 2.94 0.49 -3.53
C ARG A 49 4.20 -0.36 -3.61
N ARG A 50 5.37 0.23 -3.31
CA ARG A 50 6.64 -0.53 -3.28
C ARG A 50 6.64 -1.62 -2.22
N ALA A 51 6.09 -1.36 -1.04
CA ALA A 51 5.97 -2.36 0.02
C ALA A 51 5.07 -3.54 -0.42
N VAL A 52 3.92 -3.27 -1.03
CA VAL A 52 2.99 -4.31 -1.55
C VAL A 52 3.70 -5.20 -2.58
N MET A 53 4.37 -4.61 -3.57
CA MET A 53 5.12 -5.35 -4.59
C MET A 53 6.21 -6.24 -3.97
N ARG A 54 6.86 -5.78 -2.89
CA ARG A 54 7.88 -6.56 -2.17
C ARG A 54 7.26 -7.69 -1.36
N CYS A 55 6.14 -7.46 -0.69
CA CYS A 55 5.46 -8.49 0.09
C CYS A 55 4.94 -9.63 -0.80
N ALA A 56 4.39 -9.30 -1.97
CA ALA A 56 3.90 -10.29 -2.93
C ALA A 56 4.98 -11.29 -3.38
N GLN A 57 6.23 -10.83 -3.58
CA GLN A 57 7.36 -11.70 -3.95
C GLN A 57 7.72 -12.72 -2.86
N ASN A 58 7.33 -12.48 -1.61
CA ASN A 58 7.66 -13.35 -0.47
C ASN A 58 6.45 -14.18 0.01
N GLY A 59 5.26 -13.96 -0.56
CA GLY A 59 4.03 -14.61 -0.12
C GLY A 59 3.78 -15.93 -0.83
N ALA A 60 3.54 -16.99 -0.08
CA ALA A 60 2.95 -18.22 -0.60
C ALA A 60 1.44 -18.19 -0.32
N LEU A 61 0.65 -17.73 -1.29
CA LEU A 61 -0.81 -17.72 -1.20
C LEU A 61 -1.39 -19.01 -1.81
N PRO A 62 -2.35 -19.69 -1.15
CA PRO A 62 -2.95 -20.91 -1.68
C PRO A 62 -3.77 -20.66 -2.96
N ALA A 63 -3.42 -21.33 -4.06
CA ALA A 63 -4.07 -21.12 -5.36
C ALA A 63 -5.57 -21.48 -5.36
N ASP A 64 -5.97 -22.47 -4.55
CA ASP A 64 -7.37 -22.88 -4.35
C ASP A 64 -8.25 -21.80 -3.71
N LYS A 65 -7.62 -20.78 -3.10
CA LYS A 65 -8.31 -19.65 -2.47
C LYS A 65 -8.18 -18.36 -3.25
N TYR A 66 -7.77 -18.40 -4.52
CA TYR A 66 -7.51 -17.21 -5.33
C TYR A 66 -8.64 -16.19 -5.29
N GLU A 67 -9.90 -16.64 -5.34
CA GLU A 67 -11.04 -15.73 -5.28
C GLU A 67 -11.10 -14.87 -4.01
N GLN A 68 -10.50 -15.34 -2.92
CA GLN A 68 -10.46 -14.66 -1.61
C GLN A 68 -9.31 -13.65 -1.51
N TRP A 69 -8.26 -13.78 -2.33
CA TRP A 69 -7.06 -12.93 -2.23
C TRP A 69 -6.70 -12.21 -3.54
N GLN A 70 -7.46 -12.41 -4.61
CA GLN A 70 -7.30 -11.67 -5.87
C GLN A 70 -7.46 -10.15 -5.71
N GLN A 71 -8.16 -9.70 -4.66
CA GLN A 71 -8.31 -8.31 -4.29
C GLN A 71 -8.06 -8.15 -2.79
N ILE A 72 -7.07 -7.33 -2.44
CA ILE A 72 -6.68 -7.09 -1.05
C ILE A 72 -6.71 -5.59 -0.77
N ASP A 73 -7.56 -5.21 0.18
CA ASP A 73 -7.62 -3.84 0.69
C ASP A 73 -6.66 -3.68 1.88
N MET A 74 -5.87 -2.62 1.85
CA MET A 74 -4.85 -2.34 2.86
C MET A 74 -4.88 -0.87 3.24
N THR A 75 -4.89 -0.60 4.55
CA THR A 75 -4.74 0.74 5.10
C THR A 75 -3.32 0.91 5.64
N PHE A 76 -2.60 1.92 5.12
CA PHE A 76 -1.30 2.31 5.63
C PHE A 76 -1.46 3.58 6.46
N ASP A 77 -1.40 3.43 7.77
CA ASP A 77 -1.33 4.54 8.73
C ASP A 77 0.12 4.74 9.17
N TYR A 78 0.78 5.75 8.59
CA TYR A 78 2.16 6.07 8.91
C TYR A 78 2.33 6.72 10.29
N ASN A 79 1.27 7.31 10.87
CA ASN A 79 1.29 7.82 12.24
C ASN A 79 1.41 6.65 13.24
N ALA A 80 0.63 5.59 13.03
CA ALA A 80 0.70 4.37 13.84
C ALA A 80 2.03 3.62 13.67
N MET A 81 2.62 3.61 12.47
CA MET A 81 3.94 3.01 12.23
C MET A 81 5.07 3.75 12.94
N ARG A 82 4.96 5.07 13.16
CA ARG A 82 5.99 5.88 13.86
C ARG A 82 6.06 5.61 15.36
N LEU A 83 4.98 5.12 15.97
CA LEU A 83 4.89 4.85 17.40
C LEU A 83 5.44 3.46 17.81
N ARG A 84 6.03 2.71 16.87
CA ARG A 84 6.57 1.37 17.09
C ARG A 84 8.08 1.31 16.92
#